data_AF-A0A9X2B659-F1
#
_entry.id   AF-A0A9X2B659-F1
#
_cell.length_a   1.000
_cell.length_b   1.000
_cell.length_c   1.000
_cell.angle_alpha   90.00
_cell.angle_beta   90.00
_cell.angle_gamma   90.00
#
_symmetry.space_group_name_H-M   'P 1'
#
loop_
_entity.id
_entity.type
_entity.pdbx_description
1 polymer ?
#
loop_
_entity_poly.entity_id
_entity_poly.type
_entity_poly.pdbx_seq_one_letter_code
_entity_poly.pdbx_strand_id
1 'polypeptide(L)'
;MKATKIILASSVLALMAGCGGSGDSKTQRTVERPTTSAISELKQTYKYQLVFVDATGTTLEPIDDELTVTFAGTATDVVDSTGASLAGKTVAVTDGMLSIAANLSDSNYFTVVAGNRSKGWQETGIQLSKTNSKAGSQTVLVKLLNTGDAATINANTNLGLAMVTETANLGAGYTKSTTAKTVNNESIGTATISIPAGTKVYDENGAELSANGVNVSIVKFGNNESRALSAFPGGFAPTVVDSTGASRNDGAFITGGFAQFNLTAANGTPIKKFSGNIELSIDLPKDSKNPATGAALAVGDTYPVWSFDETTGNWKFEANGTISAKANGDWTVTFTTNHLSYWNLDYYYNTCTATLNLNRTAQDNRPLNFEIIGENGLRFFRSYSAVRDSSQTIFNYPRNTKVNVKVLSGNTVVGETTAPVDLCAGASVPVAAPSNVVSGITVNVTESCPSGSNKRPVPAYIDLVRSDWSDWLFEYGTSGNFTGLEQGSQYNLWVYNTRNWSFQSQVITVGATSQTIDINYPNLQCESVVITGASGASN
;
A
#
# COMPACT_ATOMS: atom_id res chain seq x y z
N MET A 1 -44.69 -6.92 -7.53
CA MET A 1 -45.15 -5.52 -7.36
C MET A 1 -44.44 -4.69 -8.40
N LYS A 2 -45.22 -4.05 -9.28
CA LYS A 2 -44.76 -3.39 -10.50
C LYS A 2 -44.38 -1.94 -10.22
N ALA A 3 -43.39 -1.51 -10.99
CA ALA A 3 -42.78 -0.19 -11.07
C ALA A 3 -43.77 0.97 -11.20
N THR A 4 -43.35 2.14 -10.73
CA THR A 4 -43.86 3.42 -11.23
C THR A 4 -42.69 4.32 -11.62
N LYS A 5 -42.54 4.47 -12.94
CA LYS A 5 -41.73 5.49 -13.62
C LYS A 5 -42.32 6.87 -13.33
N ILE A 6 -41.48 7.88 -13.12
CA ILE A 6 -41.91 9.28 -13.24
C ILE A 6 -41.38 9.82 -14.57
N ILE A 7 -42.34 10.36 -15.32
CA ILE A 7 -42.24 10.92 -16.67
C ILE A 7 -42.01 12.43 -16.56
N LEU A 8 -41.13 12.94 -17.43
CA LEU A 8 -40.98 14.36 -17.78
C LEU A 8 -42.28 14.92 -18.37
N ALA A 9 -42.73 16.08 -17.87
CA ALA A 9 -43.71 16.90 -18.57
C ALA A 9 -43.32 18.38 -18.53
N SER A 10 -43.18 18.94 -19.72
CA SER A 10 -42.90 20.34 -20.04
C SER A 10 -44.10 21.26 -19.80
N SER A 11 -43.77 22.53 -19.54
CA SER A 11 -44.50 23.75 -19.95
C SER A 11 -46.00 23.90 -19.63
N VAL A 12 -46.33 24.88 -18.79
CA VAL A 12 -47.55 25.69 -18.91
C VAL A 12 -47.16 27.17 -18.88
N LEU A 13 -47.54 27.86 -19.95
CA LEU A 13 -47.44 29.31 -20.11
C LEU A 13 -48.80 29.95 -19.75
N ALA A 14 -48.71 31.14 -19.16
CA ALA A 14 -49.70 32.22 -19.12
C ALA A 14 -50.95 32.11 -18.20
N LEU A 15 -51.05 33.08 -17.30
CA LEU A 15 -52.22 33.95 -17.17
C LEU A 15 -51.78 35.36 -16.74
N MET A 16 -52.09 36.34 -17.58
CA MET A 16 -52.00 37.77 -17.28
C MET A 16 -53.21 38.22 -16.46
N ALA A 17 -52.98 39.23 -15.60
CA ALA A 17 -53.75 40.48 -15.45
C ALA A 17 -53.94 40.85 -13.97
N GLY A 18 -53.35 41.98 -13.60
CA GLY A 18 -53.54 42.66 -12.33
C GLY A 18 -52.95 44.07 -12.44
N CYS A 19 -53.69 44.97 -13.08
CA CYS A 19 -53.43 46.41 -13.08
C CYS A 19 -53.89 47.00 -11.73
N GLY A 20 -53.05 47.81 -11.09
CA GLY A 20 -53.48 48.73 -10.04
C GLY A 20 -52.65 48.68 -8.77
N GLY A 21 -51.73 49.62 -8.60
CA GLY A 21 -51.03 49.85 -7.34
C GLY A 21 -49.65 50.46 -7.54
N SER A 22 -49.62 51.77 -7.80
CA SER A 22 -48.40 52.57 -7.61
C SER A 22 -48.03 52.52 -6.14
N GLY A 23 -47.00 51.73 -5.85
CA GLY A 23 -46.29 51.71 -4.59
C GLY A 23 -44.90 51.21 -4.90
N ASP A 24 -43.88 52.00 -4.61
CA ASP A 24 -42.46 51.61 -4.67
C ASP A 24 -42.21 50.45 -3.69
N SER A 25 -42.66 49.24 -4.03
CA SER A 25 -42.19 48.04 -3.36
C SER A 25 -40.83 47.72 -3.97
N LYS A 26 -39.76 48.21 -3.33
CA LYS A 26 -38.43 47.65 -3.56
C LYS A 26 -38.56 46.14 -3.41
N THR A 27 -38.48 45.39 -4.51
CA THR A 27 -38.50 43.93 -4.47
C THR A 27 -37.24 43.49 -3.73
N GLN A 28 -37.39 43.19 -2.44
CA GLN A 28 -36.33 42.62 -1.63
C GLN A 28 -36.12 41.19 -2.10
N ARG A 29 -34.94 40.92 -2.67
CA ARG A 29 -34.53 39.57 -3.00
C ARG A 29 -33.54 39.10 -1.94
N THR A 30 -33.90 38.08 -1.19
CA THR A 30 -32.97 37.39 -0.30
C THR A 30 -32.09 36.47 -1.15
N VAL A 31 -30.78 36.64 -1.05
CA VAL A 31 -29.78 35.80 -1.71
C VAL A 31 -28.87 35.21 -0.64
N GLU A 32 -28.60 33.91 -0.71
CA GLU A 32 -27.59 33.31 0.16
C GLU A 32 -26.19 33.68 -0.33
N ARG A 33 -25.28 33.96 0.61
CA ARG A 33 -23.87 34.20 0.35
C ARG A 33 -23.02 33.22 1.15
N PRO A 34 -22.11 32.45 0.53
CA PRO A 34 -21.20 31.60 1.27
C PRO A 34 -20.29 32.43 2.16
N THR A 35 -20.23 32.08 3.43
CA THR A 35 -19.25 32.62 4.39
C THR A 35 -18.01 31.74 4.50
N THR A 36 -18.10 30.50 4.01
CA THR A 36 -16.99 29.56 4.00
C THR A 36 -16.05 29.81 2.80
N SER A 37 -14.76 30.00 3.08
CA SER A 37 -13.73 30.12 2.04
C SER A 37 -13.60 28.84 1.21
N ALA A 38 -13.25 29.01 -0.07
CA ALA A 38 -12.94 27.89 -0.96
C ALA A 38 -11.70 27.14 -0.45
N ILE A 39 -11.70 25.82 -0.64
CA ILE A 39 -10.56 24.97 -0.30
C ILE A 39 -9.53 25.12 -1.42
N SER A 40 -8.28 25.35 -1.03
CA SER A 40 -7.17 25.36 -1.98
C SER A 40 -6.76 23.92 -2.28
N GLU A 41 -6.49 23.62 -3.54
CA GLU A 41 -5.91 22.32 -3.91
C GLU A 41 -4.53 22.12 -3.27
N LEU A 42 -4.23 20.86 -2.94
CA LEU A 42 -2.90 20.46 -2.51
C LEU A 42 -1.88 20.74 -3.63
N LYS A 43 -0.79 21.39 -3.26
CA LYS A 43 0.24 21.85 -4.20
C LYS A 43 1.30 20.78 -4.50
N GLN A 44 1.31 19.72 -3.71
CA GLN A 44 2.26 18.63 -3.79
C GLN A 44 2.14 17.88 -5.13
N THR A 45 3.26 17.46 -5.70
CA THR A 45 3.29 16.80 -7.02
C THR A 45 2.67 15.40 -6.96
N TYR A 46 2.98 14.65 -5.90
CA TYR A 46 2.55 13.27 -5.73
C TYR A 46 1.40 13.22 -4.73
N LYS A 47 0.28 12.59 -5.12
CA LYS A 47 -0.89 12.38 -4.25
C LYS A 47 -1.10 10.89 -4.12
N TYR A 48 -1.25 10.42 -2.88
CA TYR A 48 -1.35 9.01 -2.58
C TYR A 48 -2.64 8.72 -1.84
N GLN A 49 -3.32 7.67 -2.27
CA GLN A 49 -4.22 6.91 -1.42
C GLN A 49 -3.44 5.73 -0.84
N LEU A 50 -3.10 5.78 0.44
CA LEU A 50 -2.57 4.62 1.14
C LEU A 50 -3.74 3.70 1.50
N VAL A 51 -3.65 2.44 1.11
CA VAL A 51 -4.64 1.42 1.47
C VAL A 51 -3.90 0.31 2.21
N PHE A 52 -4.26 0.13 3.48
CA PHE A 52 -3.70 -0.87 4.36
C PHE A 52 -4.51 -2.15 4.21
N VAL A 53 -3.89 -3.23 3.72
CA VAL A 53 -4.58 -4.48 3.39
C VAL A 53 -3.89 -5.66 4.06
N ASP A 54 -4.64 -6.74 4.31
CA ASP A 54 -4.06 -8.00 4.79
C ASP A 54 -3.20 -8.65 3.70
N ALA A 55 -1.92 -8.86 4.00
CA ALA A 55 -0.96 -9.52 3.12
C ALA A 55 -1.35 -10.97 2.79
N THR A 56 -2.14 -11.62 3.65
CA THR A 56 -2.63 -12.98 3.46
C THR A 56 -3.90 -13.06 2.60
N GLY A 57 -4.62 -11.93 2.47
CA GLY A 57 -5.85 -11.81 1.70
C GLY A 57 -5.64 -12.03 0.20
N THR A 58 -6.73 -12.33 -0.50
CA THR A 58 -6.78 -12.40 -1.98
C THR A 58 -7.44 -11.16 -2.60
N THR A 59 -7.97 -10.27 -1.77
CA THR A 59 -8.65 -9.02 -2.14
C THR A 59 -7.84 -7.82 -1.63
N LEU A 60 -8.10 -6.65 -2.21
CA LEU A 60 -7.53 -5.36 -1.75
C LEU A 60 -8.46 -4.67 -0.74
N GLU A 61 -9.17 -5.46 0.07
CA GLU A 61 -10.07 -4.92 1.09
C GLU A 61 -9.25 -4.25 2.21
N PRO A 62 -9.60 -3.00 2.60
CA PRO A 62 -8.88 -2.30 3.66
C PRO A 62 -9.05 -3.00 5.02
N ILE A 63 -8.06 -2.82 5.88
CA ILE A 63 -8.12 -3.27 7.27
C ILE A 63 -9.05 -2.34 8.07
N ASP A 64 -10.10 -2.91 8.69
CA ASP A 64 -11.07 -2.18 9.51
C ASP A 64 -10.62 -1.96 10.98
N ASP A 65 -9.55 -2.63 11.42
CA ASP A 65 -8.97 -2.38 12.73
C ASP A 65 -8.21 -1.04 12.73
N GLU A 66 -8.22 -0.35 13.87
CA GLU A 66 -7.38 0.82 14.06
C GLU A 66 -5.89 0.45 13.91
N LEU A 67 -5.20 1.16 13.00
CA LEU A 67 -3.76 1.07 12.77
C LEU A 67 -3.06 2.32 13.28
N THR A 68 -1.87 2.12 13.84
CA THR A 68 -0.92 3.20 14.09
C THR A 68 -0.04 3.37 12.87
N VAL A 69 0.01 4.58 12.31
CA VAL A 69 0.76 4.90 11.10
C VAL A 69 1.77 6.00 11.39
N THR A 70 3.05 5.72 11.21
CA THR A 70 4.18 6.63 11.44
C THR A 70 4.84 7.01 10.12
N PHE A 71 5.19 8.28 9.99
CA PHE A 71 5.88 8.84 8.83
C PHE A 71 7.32 9.17 9.19
N ALA A 72 8.27 8.45 8.60
CA ALA A 72 9.71 8.64 8.78
C ALA A 72 10.40 9.07 7.47
N GLY A 73 11.69 9.38 7.52
CA GLY A 73 12.50 9.73 6.35
C GLY A 73 12.89 11.20 6.27
N THR A 74 13.40 11.62 5.11
CA THR A 74 14.01 12.95 4.91
C THR A 74 13.08 13.96 4.23
N ALA A 75 11.97 13.51 3.64
CA ALA A 75 10.98 14.41 3.05
C ALA A 75 10.19 15.14 4.14
N THR A 76 10.23 16.47 4.12
CA THR A 76 9.53 17.33 5.09
C THR A 76 8.17 17.81 4.60
N ASP A 77 7.97 17.84 3.28
CA ASP A 77 6.71 18.22 2.63
C ASP A 77 5.86 16.98 2.35
N VAL A 78 5.54 16.24 3.41
CA VAL A 78 4.53 15.18 3.43
C VAL A 78 3.36 15.71 4.24
N VAL A 79 2.18 15.78 3.64
CA VAL A 79 1.00 16.41 4.24
C VAL A 79 -0.22 15.51 4.18
N ASP A 80 -1.13 15.70 5.14
CA ASP A 80 -2.45 15.08 5.14
C ASP A 80 -3.41 15.75 4.14
N SER A 81 -4.66 15.31 4.19
CA SER A 81 -5.69 15.77 3.28
C SER A 81 -6.06 17.24 3.38
N THR A 82 -5.70 17.89 4.49
CA THR A 82 -5.93 19.31 4.79
C THR A 82 -4.70 20.18 4.51
N GLY A 83 -3.57 19.56 4.17
CA GLY A 83 -2.29 20.22 3.98
C GLY A 83 -1.46 20.35 5.25
N ALA A 84 -1.87 19.71 6.36
CA ALA A 84 -1.07 19.71 7.58
C ALA A 84 0.09 18.71 7.45
N SER A 85 1.28 19.10 7.89
CA SER A 85 2.47 18.23 7.80
C SER A 85 2.29 16.95 8.62
N LEU A 86 2.70 15.83 8.02
CA LEU A 86 2.79 14.50 8.62
C LEU A 86 4.23 14.05 8.87
N ALA A 87 5.23 14.79 8.39
CA ALA A 87 6.64 14.42 8.53
C ALA A 87 7.04 14.23 10.02
N GLY A 88 7.57 13.05 10.35
CA GLY A 88 7.97 12.69 11.72
C GLY A 88 6.79 12.47 12.68
N LYS A 89 5.55 12.39 12.19
CA LYS A 89 4.36 12.21 13.01
C LYS A 89 3.83 10.78 12.97
N THR A 90 3.04 10.47 13.98
CA THR A 90 2.23 9.26 14.08
C THR A 90 0.75 9.64 14.11
N VAL A 91 -0.07 8.93 13.36
CA VAL A 91 -1.52 9.11 13.27
C VAL A 91 -2.23 7.77 13.44
N ALA A 92 -3.47 7.81 13.91
CA ALA A 92 -4.36 6.65 13.93
C ALA A 92 -5.19 6.60 12.63
N VAL A 93 -5.38 5.40 12.09
CA VAL A 93 -6.19 5.15 10.89
C VAL A 93 -7.17 4.03 11.22
N THR A 94 -8.47 4.30 11.18
CA THR A 94 -9.52 3.33 11.59
C THR A 94 -10.15 2.57 10.42
N ASP A 95 -10.08 3.12 9.20
CA ASP A 95 -10.82 2.60 8.05
C ASP A 95 -9.88 2.04 6.98
N GLY A 96 -8.66 1.66 7.38
CA GLY A 96 -7.65 1.07 6.49
C GLY A 96 -7.18 1.97 5.35
N MET A 97 -7.49 3.27 5.40
CA MET A 97 -7.24 4.21 4.33
C MET A 97 -6.70 5.54 4.83
N LEU A 98 -5.69 6.08 4.13
CA LEU A 98 -5.13 7.38 4.45
C LEU A 98 -4.67 8.11 3.18
N SER A 99 -5.30 9.24 2.89
CA SER A 99 -4.88 10.10 1.78
C SER A 99 -3.83 11.10 2.23
N ILE A 100 -2.74 11.18 1.46
CA ILE A 100 -1.63 12.09 1.72
C ILE A 100 -1.13 12.71 0.41
N ALA A 101 -0.33 13.75 0.51
CA ALA A 101 0.43 14.26 -0.62
C ALA A 101 1.87 14.60 -0.24
N ALA A 102 2.79 14.51 -1.20
CA ALA A 102 4.18 14.85 -0.97
C ALA A 102 4.87 15.49 -2.17
N ASN A 103 5.96 16.22 -1.91
CA ASN A 103 6.94 16.60 -2.92
C ASN A 103 8.24 15.82 -2.73
N LEU A 104 8.65 15.10 -3.77
CA LEU A 104 9.83 14.23 -3.77
C LEU A 104 10.86 14.67 -4.81
N SER A 105 12.13 14.60 -4.42
CA SER A 105 13.32 14.85 -5.23
C SER A 105 14.18 13.58 -5.32
N ASP A 106 15.31 13.66 -6.02
CA ASP A 106 16.26 12.54 -6.08
C ASP A 106 17.04 12.35 -4.76
N SER A 107 16.93 13.28 -3.82
CA SER A 107 17.67 13.28 -2.55
C SER A 107 16.79 13.06 -1.31
N ASN A 108 15.48 12.89 -1.48
CA ASN A 108 14.57 12.67 -0.36
C ASN A 108 13.62 11.48 -0.58
N TYR A 109 13.07 11.01 0.53
CA TYR A 109 12.06 9.97 0.58
C TYR A 109 11.30 10.09 1.91
N PHE A 110 10.17 9.41 2.00
CA PHE A 110 9.55 9.11 3.29
C PHE A 110 9.19 7.64 3.37
N THR A 111 9.08 7.12 4.58
CA THR A 111 8.60 5.77 4.85
C THR A 111 7.31 5.85 5.63
N VAL A 112 6.32 5.07 5.21
CA VAL A 112 5.09 4.83 5.97
C VAL A 112 5.31 3.53 6.72
N VAL A 113 5.34 3.57 8.05
CA VAL A 113 5.34 2.37 8.89
C VAL A 113 3.97 2.24 9.54
N ALA A 114 3.31 1.09 9.39
CA ALA A 114 1.98 0.86 9.92
C ALA A 114 1.90 -0.46 10.68
N GLY A 115 1.12 -0.50 11.76
CA GLY A 115 0.84 -1.71 12.53
C GLY A 115 -0.05 -1.45 13.75
N ASN A 116 -0.47 -2.52 14.41
CA ASN A 116 -1.10 -2.49 15.73
C ASN A 116 -0.98 -3.88 16.38
N ARG A 117 0.10 -4.11 17.14
CA ARG A 117 0.36 -5.41 17.81
C ARG A 117 -0.77 -5.84 18.73
N SER A 118 -1.49 -4.90 19.36
CA SER A 118 -2.61 -5.22 20.25
C SER A 118 -3.79 -5.87 19.51
N LYS A 119 -3.84 -5.69 18.18
CA LYS A 119 -4.82 -6.28 17.25
C LYS A 119 -4.22 -7.40 16.40
N GLY A 120 -2.97 -7.80 16.66
CA GLY A 120 -2.26 -8.82 15.89
C GLY A 120 -1.58 -8.30 14.62
N TRP A 121 -1.87 -7.06 14.19
CA TRP A 121 -1.25 -6.43 13.02
C TRP A 121 0.21 -6.08 13.30
N GLN A 122 1.11 -6.77 12.64
CA GLN A 122 2.53 -6.54 12.81
C GLN A 122 2.97 -5.25 12.10
N GLU A 123 3.91 -4.52 12.69
CA GLU A 123 4.48 -3.37 12.03
C GLU A 123 5.16 -3.81 10.73
N THR A 124 5.04 -3.00 9.69
CA THR A 124 5.76 -3.12 8.44
C THR A 124 5.75 -1.74 7.80
N GLY A 125 6.46 -1.56 6.68
CA GLY A 125 6.41 -0.28 6.01
C GLY A 125 6.62 -0.34 4.52
N ILE A 126 6.41 0.81 3.89
CA ILE A 126 6.76 1.05 2.50
C ILE A 126 7.47 2.39 2.38
N GLN A 127 8.58 2.39 1.66
CA GLN A 127 9.32 3.60 1.34
C GLN A 127 8.79 4.20 0.04
N LEU A 128 8.54 5.51 0.04
CA LEU A 128 8.09 6.29 -1.11
C LEU A 128 9.15 7.35 -1.45
N SER A 129 9.56 7.36 -2.70
CA SER A 129 10.61 8.21 -3.27
C SER A 129 10.22 8.62 -4.69
N LYS A 130 10.95 9.56 -5.29
CA LYS A 130 10.68 9.97 -6.68
C LYS A 130 10.76 8.79 -7.67
N THR A 131 11.56 7.76 -7.40
CA THR A 131 11.76 6.65 -8.33
C THR A 131 10.67 5.59 -8.28
N ASN A 132 9.87 5.53 -7.22
CA ASN A 132 8.76 4.57 -7.11
C ASN A 132 7.39 5.24 -7.02
N SER A 133 7.33 6.56 -7.21
CA SER A 133 6.10 7.34 -7.22
C SER A 133 5.79 7.92 -8.58
N LYS A 134 4.49 7.93 -8.93
CA LYS A 134 3.96 8.59 -10.12
C LYS A 134 3.49 10.02 -9.81
N ALA A 135 3.87 11.00 -10.64
CA ALA A 135 3.33 12.35 -10.50
C ALA A 135 1.80 12.36 -10.71
N GLY A 136 1.07 13.10 -9.88
CA GLY A 136 -0.39 13.05 -9.82
C GLY A 136 -0.90 12.03 -8.79
N SER A 137 -2.12 11.54 -9.01
CA SER A 137 -2.83 10.61 -8.13
C SER A 137 -2.34 9.17 -8.33
N GLN A 138 -2.12 8.44 -7.24
CA GLN A 138 -1.85 7.00 -7.27
C GLN A 138 -2.33 6.30 -5.99
N THR A 139 -2.62 5.02 -6.12
CA THR A 139 -2.88 4.15 -4.96
C THR A 139 -1.62 3.41 -4.58
N VAL A 140 -1.33 3.35 -3.28
CA VAL A 140 -0.23 2.59 -2.69
C VAL A 140 -0.80 1.59 -1.71
N LEU A 141 -0.56 0.30 -1.98
CA LEU A 141 -0.94 -0.78 -1.08
C LEU A 141 0.14 -0.95 -0.01
N VAL A 142 -0.25 -0.89 1.25
CA VAL A 142 0.61 -1.22 2.40
C VAL A 142 0.10 -2.54 2.95
N LYS A 143 0.85 -3.62 2.73
CA LYS A 143 0.42 -4.98 3.09
C LYS A 143 0.93 -5.35 4.48
N LEU A 144 0.01 -5.59 5.41
CA LEU A 144 0.30 -5.95 6.80
C LEU A 144 -0.03 -7.43 7.05
N LEU A 145 0.71 -8.06 7.94
CA LEU A 145 0.44 -9.41 8.40
C LEU A 145 -0.30 -9.37 9.75
N ASN A 146 -1.41 -10.09 9.87
CA ASN A 146 -2.02 -10.39 11.17
C ASN A 146 -1.52 -11.74 11.71
N THR A 147 -1.11 -11.77 12.97
CA THR A 147 -0.63 -13.00 13.65
C THR A 147 -1.67 -13.64 14.57
N GLY A 148 -2.90 -13.11 14.61
CA GLY A 148 -3.98 -13.58 15.47
C GLY A 148 -4.51 -14.96 15.12
N ASP A 149 -4.31 -15.45 13.89
CA ASP A 149 -4.79 -16.76 13.43
C ASP A 149 -3.69 -17.58 12.72
N ALA A 150 -2.68 -17.97 13.51
CA ALA A 150 -1.60 -18.83 13.04
C ALA A 150 -2.09 -20.18 12.49
N ALA A 151 -3.21 -20.72 13.00
CA ALA A 151 -3.75 -21.99 12.57
C ALA A 151 -4.26 -21.92 11.12
N THR A 152 -5.05 -20.91 10.78
CA THR A 152 -5.54 -20.68 9.41
C THR A 152 -4.40 -20.41 8.44
N ILE A 153 -3.39 -19.61 8.83
CA ILE A 153 -2.21 -19.33 8.01
C ILE A 153 -1.44 -20.61 7.67
N ASN A 154 -1.22 -21.47 8.67
CA ASN A 154 -0.50 -22.72 8.47
C ASN A 154 -1.30 -23.73 7.64
N ALA A 155 -2.63 -23.79 7.80
CA ALA A 155 -3.51 -24.68 7.05
C ALA A 155 -3.67 -24.25 5.57
N ASN A 156 -3.43 -22.99 5.24
CA ASN A 156 -3.58 -22.48 3.87
C ASN A 156 -2.46 -23.01 2.96
N THR A 157 -2.82 -23.86 2.00
CA THR A 157 -1.91 -24.51 1.04
C THR A 157 -1.48 -23.62 -0.11
N ASN A 158 -2.06 -22.42 -0.25
CA ASN A 158 -1.76 -21.45 -1.31
C ASN A 158 -0.99 -20.23 -0.80
N LEU A 159 -0.76 -20.12 0.50
CA LEU A 159 -0.12 -18.97 1.14
C LEU A 159 1.28 -19.37 1.61
N GLY A 160 2.30 -18.69 1.08
CA GLY A 160 3.71 -18.99 1.35
C GLY A 160 4.20 -18.53 2.73
N LEU A 161 3.44 -18.76 3.80
CA LEU A 161 3.80 -18.36 5.17
C LEU A 161 3.73 -19.56 6.12
N ALA A 162 4.75 -19.71 6.96
CA ALA A 162 4.73 -20.62 8.10
C ALA A 162 4.82 -19.82 9.39
N MET A 163 3.93 -20.06 10.34
CA MET A 163 3.80 -19.25 11.55
C MET A 163 3.77 -20.12 12.80
N VAL A 164 4.24 -19.57 13.92
CA VAL A 164 3.94 -20.11 15.24
C VAL A 164 3.64 -18.97 16.20
N THR A 165 2.56 -19.12 16.98
CA THR A 165 2.21 -18.25 18.09
C THR A 165 1.98 -19.09 19.35
N GLU A 166 2.60 -18.71 20.46
CA GLU A 166 2.40 -19.39 21.76
C GLU A 166 2.76 -18.51 22.95
N THR A 167 2.32 -18.90 24.15
CA THR A 167 2.78 -18.31 25.40
C THR A 167 3.86 -19.20 26.02
N ALA A 168 5.00 -18.62 26.38
CA ALA A 168 6.17 -19.34 26.89
C ALA A 168 6.81 -18.66 28.11
N ASN A 169 7.59 -19.43 28.86
CA ASN A 169 8.48 -18.93 29.91
C ASN A 169 9.93 -19.10 29.45
N LEU A 170 10.70 -18.02 29.39
CA LEU A 170 12.04 -18.02 28.80
C LEU A 170 13.15 -18.35 29.81
N GLY A 171 12.86 -18.35 31.11
CA GLY A 171 13.87 -18.39 32.18
C GLY A 171 14.77 -19.64 32.19
N ALA A 172 14.26 -20.80 31.77
CA ALA A 172 15.01 -22.06 31.70
C ALA A 172 15.74 -22.27 30.34
N GLY A 173 15.71 -21.26 29.47
CA GLY A 173 16.07 -21.40 28.06
C GLY A 173 14.84 -21.77 27.24
N TYR A 174 14.85 -21.36 25.97
CA TYR A 174 13.69 -21.50 25.09
C TYR A 174 14.15 -21.69 23.65
N THR A 175 13.60 -22.69 22.96
CA THR A 175 13.86 -22.89 21.53
C THR A 175 12.55 -23.19 20.83
N LYS A 176 12.28 -22.48 19.72
CA LYS A 176 11.08 -22.70 18.93
C LYS A 176 11.32 -22.43 17.46
N SER A 177 10.68 -23.26 16.62
CA SER A 177 10.69 -23.14 15.17
C SER A 177 9.26 -23.05 14.64
N THR A 178 9.08 -22.35 13.51
CA THR A 178 7.87 -22.52 12.68
C THR A 178 7.80 -23.94 12.12
N THR A 179 6.60 -24.38 11.72
CA THR A 179 6.42 -25.69 11.08
C THR A 179 6.65 -25.57 9.58
N ALA A 180 7.61 -26.32 9.04
CA ALA A 180 7.86 -26.33 7.60
C ALA A 180 6.63 -26.82 6.83
N LYS A 181 6.37 -26.20 5.67
CA LYS A 181 5.33 -26.62 4.73
C LYS A 181 5.74 -26.37 3.30
N THR A 182 4.98 -26.93 2.37
CA THR A 182 5.18 -26.76 0.92
C THR A 182 3.95 -26.10 0.31
N VAL A 183 4.17 -25.09 -0.54
CA VAL A 183 3.14 -24.30 -1.22
C VAL A 183 3.55 -24.15 -2.68
N ASN A 184 2.71 -24.53 -3.64
CA ASN A 184 3.00 -24.35 -5.07
C ASN A 184 4.40 -24.85 -5.51
N ASN A 185 4.82 -26.02 -5.01
CA ASN A 185 6.16 -26.62 -5.21
C ASN A 185 7.35 -25.85 -4.60
N GLU A 186 7.08 -24.86 -3.77
CA GLU A 186 8.08 -24.17 -2.94
C GLU A 186 8.11 -24.77 -1.53
N SER A 187 9.30 -25.07 -1.02
CA SER A 187 9.50 -25.36 0.40
C SER A 187 9.67 -24.04 1.16
N ILE A 188 8.76 -23.74 2.10
CA ILE A 188 8.83 -22.51 2.91
C ILE A 188 9.95 -22.63 3.97
N GLY A 189 10.28 -23.85 4.38
CA GLY A 189 11.24 -24.13 5.45
C GLY A 189 10.77 -23.61 6.80
N THR A 190 11.71 -23.38 7.71
CA THR A 190 11.48 -22.92 9.07
C THR A 190 12.24 -21.62 9.38
N ALA A 191 11.77 -20.90 10.39
CA ALA A 191 12.53 -19.89 11.13
C ALA A 191 12.58 -20.31 12.60
N THR A 192 13.74 -20.19 13.24
CA THR A 192 13.96 -20.66 14.62
C THR A 192 14.55 -19.57 15.49
N ILE A 193 14.09 -19.49 16.73
CA ILE A 193 14.69 -18.70 17.80
C ILE A 193 15.19 -19.65 18.90
N SER A 194 16.38 -19.37 19.44
CA SER A 194 16.95 -20.06 20.59
C SER A 194 17.50 -19.05 21.59
N ILE A 195 16.93 -19.04 22.79
CA ILE A 195 17.23 -18.12 23.88
C ILE A 195 17.89 -18.94 25.00
N PRO A 196 19.15 -18.62 25.38
CA PRO A 196 19.82 -19.28 26.49
C PRO A 196 19.11 -19.08 27.84
N ALA A 197 19.29 -20.03 28.75
CA ALA A 197 18.78 -19.92 30.12
C ALA A 197 19.37 -18.71 30.84
N GLY A 198 18.57 -18.07 31.71
CA GLY A 198 18.98 -16.88 32.45
C GLY A 198 19.05 -15.57 31.64
N THR A 199 18.68 -15.59 30.36
CA THR A 199 18.57 -14.37 29.54
C THR A 199 17.49 -13.45 30.10
N LYS A 200 17.83 -12.20 30.38
CA LYS A 200 16.89 -11.14 30.74
C LYS A 200 16.39 -10.42 29.49
N VAL A 201 15.17 -9.90 29.57
CA VAL A 201 14.48 -9.22 28.47
C VAL A 201 14.14 -7.79 28.88
N TYR A 202 14.22 -6.86 27.92
CA TYR A 202 14.00 -5.44 28.16
C TYR A 202 13.11 -4.82 27.09
N ASP A 203 12.41 -3.75 27.46
CA ASP A 203 11.71 -2.89 26.52
C ASP A 203 12.67 -1.98 25.74
N GLU A 204 12.12 -1.10 24.91
CA GLU A 204 12.89 -0.13 24.11
C GLU A 204 13.73 0.82 24.98
N ASN A 205 13.19 1.24 26.13
CA ASN A 205 13.78 2.17 27.09
C ASN A 205 14.84 1.50 27.99
N GLY A 206 14.98 0.18 27.92
CA GLY A 206 15.92 -0.60 28.74
C GLY A 206 15.37 -1.00 30.11
N ALA A 207 14.05 -0.90 30.33
CA ALA A 207 13.41 -1.42 31.53
C ALA A 207 13.29 -2.95 31.45
N GLU A 208 13.69 -3.65 32.51
CA GLU A 208 13.61 -5.12 32.59
C GLU A 208 12.14 -5.57 32.63
N LEU A 209 11.79 -6.54 31.78
CA LEU A 209 10.44 -7.12 31.67
C LEU A 209 10.40 -8.54 32.24
N SER A 210 9.19 -9.03 32.54
CA SER A 210 8.99 -10.43 32.91
C SER A 210 9.30 -11.37 31.74
N ALA A 211 10.17 -12.36 31.99
CA ALA A 211 10.45 -13.47 31.08
C ALA A 211 9.43 -14.62 31.19
N ASN A 212 8.40 -14.47 32.05
CA ASN A 212 7.31 -15.44 32.21
C ASN A 212 6.04 -14.96 31.49
N GLY A 213 5.30 -15.90 30.89
CA GLY A 213 4.06 -15.61 30.17
C GLY A 213 4.29 -14.76 28.91
N VAL A 214 5.46 -14.90 28.27
CA VAL A 214 5.81 -14.17 27.06
C VAL A 214 5.04 -14.72 25.87
N ASN A 215 4.35 -13.86 25.15
CA ASN A 215 3.74 -14.21 23.87
C ASN A 215 4.80 -14.16 22.78
N VAL A 216 5.01 -15.30 22.13
CA VAL A 216 5.97 -15.50 21.05
C VAL A 216 5.21 -15.56 19.74
N SER A 217 5.69 -14.82 18.74
CA SER A 217 5.23 -14.88 17.35
C SER A 217 6.44 -15.00 16.43
N ILE A 218 6.48 -16.06 15.64
CA ILE A 218 7.53 -16.27 14.63
C ILE A 218 6.85 -16.54 13.29
N VAL A 219 7.32 -15.86 12.25
CA VAL A 219 6.81 -16.01 10.90
C VAL A 219 7.97 -16.26 9.96
N LYS A 220 7.88 -17.30 9.14
CA LYS A 220 8.76 -17.55 8.00
C LYS A 220 7.99 -17.27 6.72
N PHE A 221 8.59 -16.45 5.86
CA PHE A 221 8.03 -16.10 4.57
C PHE A 221 8.67 -16.94 3.47
N GLY A 222 7.88 -17.36 2.50
CA GLY A 222 8.32 -17.93 1.25
C GLY A 222 9.05 -16.91 0.38
N ASN A 223 9.86 -17.42 -0.52
CA ASN A 223 10.75 -16.66 -1.37
C ASN A 223 10.28 -16.66 -2.83
N ASN A 224 9.18 -17.33 -3.18
CA ASN A 224 8.65 -17.42 -4.54
C ASN A 224 7.15 -17.07 -4.62
N GLU A 225 6.36 -17.34 -3.58
CA GLU A 225 4.93 -17.00 -3.57
C GLU A 225 4.70 -15.48 -3.42
N SER A 226 3.90 -14.89 -4.32
CA SER A 226 3.82 -13.44 -4.46
C SER A 226 3.20 -12.74 -3.24
N ARG A 227 2.26 -13.36 -2.53
CA ARG A 227 1.71 -12.76 -1.31
C ARG A 227 2.75 -12.70 -0.20
N ALA A 228 3.48 -13.77 0.02
CA ALA A 228 4.62 -13.78 0.94
C ALA A 228 5.65 -12.70 0.58
N LEU A 229 6.10 -12.63 -0.67
CA LEU A 229 7.06 -11.62 -1.12
C LEU A 229 6.52 -10.18 -1.02
N SER A 230 5.23 -9.98 -1.26
CA SER A 230 4.60 -8.67 -1.17
C SER A 230 4.46 -8.15 0.27
N ALA A 231 4.61 -9.03 1.26
CA ALA A 231 4.65 -8.67 2.68
C ALA A 231 6.04 -8.21 3.15
N PHE A 232 7.04 -8.18 2.25
CA PHE A 232 8.41 -7.80 2.57
C PHE A 232 8.49 -6.34 3.04
N PRO A 233 8.93 -6.07 4.29
CA PRO A 233 8.99 -4.71 4.82
C PRO A 233 9.89 -3.78 3.99
N GLY A 234 9.42 -2.60 3.66
CA GLY A 234 10.15 -1.61 2.85
C GLY A 234 10.28 -1.96 1.36
N GLY A 235 9.87 -3.16 0.94
CA GLY A 235 10.05 -3.68 -0.41
C GLY A 235 11.51 -4.03 -0.76
N PHE A 236 11.73 -4.46 -2.01
CA PHE A 236 13.00 -5.05 -2.46
C PHE A 236 14.04 -4.07 -2.98
N ALA A 237 13.77 -2.76 -3.05
CA ALA A 237 14.83 -1.78 -3.25
C ALA A 237 14.62 -0.59 -2.31
N PRO A 238 14.80 -0.84 -0.99
CA PRO A 238 14.68 0.19 0.03
C PRO A 238 15.98 0.98 0.17
N THR A 239 15.92 2.08 0.92
CA THR A 239 17.12 2.65 1.52
C THR A 239 17.61 1.74 2.65
N VAL A 240 18.91 1.48 2.70
CA VAL A 240 19.55 0.61 3.69
C VAL A 240 20.69 1.35 4.41
N VAL A 241 21.06 0.85 5.58
CA VAL A 241 22.30 1.19 6.29
C VAL A 241 23.26 0.02 6.09
N ASP A 242 24.35 0.24 5.36
CA ASP A 242 25.30 -0.82 5.01
C ASP A 242 26.28 -1.15 6.16
N SER A 243 27.19 -2.09 5.91
CA SER A 243 28.18 -2.56 6.89
C SER A 243 29.16 -1.47 7.35
N THR A 244 29.25 -0.34 6.65
CA THR A 244 30.07 0.82 7.04
C THR A 244 29.29 1.85 7.86
N GLY A 245 27.98 1.64 8.04
CA GLY A 245 27.07 2.59 8.66
C GLY A 245 26.57 3.67 7.70
N ALA A 246 26.91 3.59 6.41
CA ALA A 246 26.47 4.56 5.41
C ALA A 246 25.06 4.23 4.90
N SER A 247 24.25 5.26 4.65
CA SER A 247 22.97 5.09 3.96
C SER A 247 23.16 4.89 2.46
N ARG A 248 22.47 3.90 1.89
CA ARG A 248 22.53 3.52 0.47
C ARG A 248 21.12 3.34 -0.08
N ASN A 249 20.87 3.77 -1.32
CA ASN A 249 19.57 3.66 -2.00
C ASN A 249 19.70 3.27 -3.49
N ASP A 250 20.88 2.80 -3.89
CA ASP A 250 21.29 2.47 -5.25
C ASP A 250 21.30 0.96 -5.54
N GLY A 251 20.85 0.16 -4.58
CA GLY A 251 20.84 -1.30 -4.66
C GLY A 251 19.44 -1.88 -4.58
N ALA A 252 19.37 -3.19 -4.75
CA ALA A 252 18.17 -3.99 -4.55
C ALA A 252 18.52 -5.28 -3.80
N PHE A 253 17.58 -5.76 -3.01
CA PHE A 253 17.68 -7.03 -2.33
C PHE A 253 17.41 -8.19 -3.27
N ILE A 254 18.28 -9.20 -3.19
CA ILE A 254 18.06 -10.54 -3.71
C ILE A 254 17.95 -11.48 -2.53
N THR A 255 16.73 -11.96 -2.28
CA THR A 255 16.40 -12.64 -1.04
C THR A 255 16.63 -14.14 -1.09
N GLY A 256 17.32 -14.63 -0.06
CA GLY A 256 17.39 -16.02 0.38
C GLY A 256 16.30 -16.37 1.38
N GLY A 257 15.46 -15.40 1.72
CA GLY A 257 14.29 -15.54 2.58
C GLY A 257 14.33 -14.62 3.79
N PHE A 258 13.16 -14.38 4.35
CA PHE A 258 13.01 -13.49 5.50
C PHE A 258 12.03 -14.07 6.52
N ALA A 259 12.18 -13.60 7.74
CA ALA A 259 11.40 -14.04 8.88
C ALA A 259 11.10 -12.85 9.80
N GLN A 260 10.03 -12.96 10.56
CA GLN A 260 9.74 -12.07 11.67
C GLN A 260 9.85 -12.84 12.96
N PHE A 261 10.48 -12.22 13.95
CA PHE A 261 10.52 -12.70 15.31
C PHE A 261 10.01 -11.59 16.22
N ASN A 262 8.93 -11.83 16.95
CA ASN A 262 8.33 -10.85 17.85
C ASN A 262 7.95 -11.50 19.18
N LEU A 263 8.41 -10.89 20.26
CA LEU A 263 8.10 -11.30 21.64
C LEU A 263 7.44 -10.14 22.37
N THR A 264 6.38 -10.45 23.11
CA THR A 264 5.65 -9.48 23.93
C THR A 264 5.51 -10.04 25.35
N ALA A 265 5.86 -9.25 26.36
CA ALA A 265 5.68 -9.66 27.75
C ALA A 265 4.19 -9.84 28.09
N ALA A 266 3.89 -10.52 29.19
CA ALA A 266 2.51 -10.84 29.60
C ALA A 266 1.60 -9.59 29.73
N ASN A 267 2.18 -8.43 30.00
CA ASN A 267 1.48 -7.14 30.11
C ASN A 267 1.25 -6.44 28.76
N GLY A 268 1.64 -7.04 27.63
CA GLY A 268 1.51 -6.46 26.29
C GLY A 268 2.67 -5.58 25.86
N THR A 269 3.71 -5.37 26.69
CA THR A 269 4.88 -4.58 26.30
C THR A 269 5.81 -5.36 25.36
N PRO A 270 6.17 -4.82 24.18
CA PRO A 270 7.15 -5.45 23.28
C PRO A 270 8.51 -5.64 23.95
N ILE A 271 9.09 -6.84 23.80
CA ILE A 271 10.47 -7.11 24.18
C ILE A 271 11.37 -6.69 23.01
N LYS A 272 12.27 -5.74 23.25
CA LYS A 272 13.13 -5.15 22.21
C LYS A 272 14.60 -5.50 22.38
N LYS A 273 15.07 -5.84 23.59
CA LYS A 273 16.48 -6.15 23.86
C LYS A 273 16.64 -7.34 24.80
N PHE A 274 17.77 -8.04 24.69
CA PHE A 274 18.16 -9.17 25.53
C PHE A 274 19.48 -8.85 26.25
N SER A 275 19.68 -9.37 27.47
CA SER A 275 20.92 -9.15 28.25
C SER A 275 22.16 -9.82 27.65
N GLY A 276 21.96 -10.73 26.70
CA GLY A 276 23.02 -11.46 26.01
C GLY A 276 22.56 -11.87 24.62
N ASN A 277 23.43 -12.57 23.90
CA ASN A 277 23.13 -13.01 22.55
C ASN A 277 22.16 -14.20 22.58
N ILE A 278 21.14 -14.10 21.75
CA ILE A 278 20.26 -15.19 21.34
C ILE A 278 20.66 -15.66 19.93
N GLU A 279 20.30 -16.88 19.59
CA GLU A 279 20.53 -17.42 18.24
C GLU A 279 19.23 -17.41 17.44
N LEU A 280 19.31 -16.92 16.21
CA LEU A 280 18.25 -17.01 15.22
C LEU A 280 18.74 -17.84 14.04
N SER A 281 17.83 -18.56 13.41
CA SER A 281 18.10 -19.21 12.14
C SER A 281 16.93 -19.11 11.17
N ILE A 282 17.26 -18.99 9.90
CA ILE A 282 16.31 -18.87 8.79
C ILE A 282 16.72 -19.86 7.71
N ASP A 283 15.76 -20.66 7.25
CA ASP A 283 16.01 -21.65 6.21
C ASP A 283 16.21 -20.98 4.85
N LEU A 284 17.24 -21.46 4.17
CA LEU A 284 17.70 -20.99 2.86
C LEU A 284 17.37 -22.05 1.81
N PRO A 285 16.67 -21.70 0.71
CA PRO A 285 16.50 -22.61 -0.41
C PRO A 285 17.84 -23.07 -0.99
N LYS A 286 17.95 -24.36 -1.31
CA LYS A 286 19.20 -24.94 -1.86
C LYS A 286 19.55 -24.42 -3.25
N ASP A 287 18.56 -23.90 -3.98
CA ASP A 287 18.76 -23.31 -5.29
C ASP A 287 19.21 -21.85 -5.21
N SER A 288 19.38 -21.27 -4.02
CA SER A 288 19.94 -19.93 -3.81
C SER A 288 21.31 -19.76 -4.45
N LYS A 289 21.51 -18.63 -5.11
CA LYS A 289 22.72 -18.27 -5.85
C LYS A 289 23.30 -16.96 -5.35
N ASN A 290 24.60 -16.80 -5.54
CA ASN A 290 25.25 -15.51 -5.37
C ASN A 290 24.96 -14.63 -6.61
N PRO A 291 24.30 -13.46 -6.48
CA PRO A 291 23.97 -12.62 -7.62
C PRO A 291 25.20 -12.02 -8.33
N ALA A 292 26.35 -11.95 -7.65
CA ALA A 292 27.58 -11.44 -8.24
C ALA A 292 28.23 -12.42 -9.23
N THR A 293 28.15 -13.71 -8.94
CA THR A 293 28.85 -14.75 -9.72
C THR A 293 27.89 -15.66 -10.50
N GLY A 294 26.60 -15.66 -10.15
CA GLY A 294 25.60 -16.61 -10.64
C GLY A 294 25.80 -18.04 -10.12
N ALA A 295 26.80 -18.28 -9.27
CA ALA A 295 27.10 -19.61 -8.73
C ALA A 295 26.08 -20.01 -7.67
N ALA A 296 25.72 -21.30 -7.66
CA ALA A 296 24.98 -21.89 -6.55
C ALA A 296 25.79 -21.76 -5.25
N LEU A 297 25.11 -21.46 -4.16
CA LEU A 297 25.72 -21.42 -2.83
C LEU A 297 26.00 -22.84 -2.32
N ALA A 298 26.83 -22.95 -1.28
CA ALA A 298 27.15 -24.22 -0.63
C ALA A 298 27.24 -24.07 0.89
N VAL A 299 27.26 -25.20 1.60
CA VAL A 299 27.56 -25.23 3.04
C VAL A 299 28.95 -24.65 3.30
N GLY A 300 29.05 -23.77 4.30
CA GLY A 300 30.27 -23.04 4.63
C GLY A 300 30.36 -21.66 3.97
N ASP A 301 29.58 -21.39 2.91
CA ASP A 301 29.45 -20.04 2.38
C ASP A 301 28.75 -19.12 3.38
N THR A 302 28.90 -17.81 3.17
CA THR A 302 28.25 -16.79 3.98
C THR A 302 27.11 -16.08 3.24
N TYR A 303 26.12 -15.63 4.01
CA TYR A 303 24.97 -14.89 3.52
C TYR A 303 24.78 -13.61 4.35
N PRO A 304 24.60 -12.43 3.74
CA PRO A 304 24.39 -11.19 4.49
C PRO A 304 23.04 -11.21 5.21
N VAL A 305 23.05 -10.76 6.46
CA VAL A 305 21.87 -10.72 7.36
C VAL A 305 21.56 -9.27 7.68
N TRP A 306 20.29 -8.87 7.51
CA TRP A 306 19.82 -7.53 7.85
C TRP A 306 18.64 -7.59 8.81
N SER A 307 18.47 -6.51 9.56
CA SER A 307 17.33 -6.28 10.43
C SER A 307 16.54 -5.07 9.94
N PHE A 308 15.22 -5.10 10.09
CA PHE A 308 14.37 -3.95 9.78
C PHE A 308 14.27 -3.03 11.00
N ASP A 309 14.50 -1.73 10.82
CA ASP A 309 14.23 -0.73 11.85
C ASP A 309 12.80 -0.23 11.68
N GLU A 310 11.90 -0.66 12.57
CA GLU A 310 10.48 -0.28 12.55
C GLU A 310 10.26 1.21 12.85
N THR A 311 11.25 1.93 13.37
CA THR A 311 11.15 3.37 13.66
C THR A 311 11.48 4.20 12.42
N THR A 312 12.53 3.82 11.69
CA THR A 312 12.97 4.56 10.48
C THR A 312 12.40 3.97 9.18
N GLY A 313 11.97 2.71 9.23
CA GLY A 313 11.53 1.93 8.09
C GLY A 313 12.65 1.56 7.11
N ASN A 314 13.90 1.52 7.60
CA ASN A 314 15.09 1.16 6.82
C ASN A 314 15.62 -0.22 7.24
N TRP A 315 16.29 -0.90 6.31
CA TRP A 315 17.03 -2.13 6.64
C TRP A 315 18.47 -1.80 7.04
N LYS A 316 18.99 -2.52 8.03
CA LYS A 316 20.35 -2.33 8.54
C LYS A 316 21.13 -3.63 8.44
N PHE A 317 22.31 -3.59 7.84
CA PHE A 317 23.23 -4.73 7.84
C PHE A 317 23.68 -5.03 9.27
N GLU A 318 23.61 -6.31 9.65
CA GLU A 318 23.99 -6.75 11.00
C GLU A 318 25.27 -7.60 10.96
N ALA A 319 25.27 -8.66 10.15
CA ALA A 319 26.39 -9.58 10.06
C ALA A 319 26.32 -10.43 8.79
N ASN A 320 27.36 -11.22 8.56
CA ASN A 320 27.31 -12.35 7.64
C ASN A 320 27.04 -13.63 8.44
N GLY A 321 25.91 -14.29 8.17
CA GLY A 321 25.62 -15.62 8.72
C GLY A 321 26.28 -16.71 7.89
N THR A 322 26.44 -17.91 8.46
CA THR A 322 27.05 -19.06 7.78
C THR A 322 25.98 -20.07 7.37
N ILE A 323 26.09 -20.58 6.15
CA ILE A 323 25.21 -21.64 5.63
C ILE A 323 25.63 -22.98 6.22
N SER A 324 24.68 -23.68 6.83
CA SER A 324 24.86 -25.02 7.37
C SER A 324 23.79 -25.99 6.87
N ALA A 325 24.13 -27.27 6.81
CA ALA A 325 23.18 -28.32 6.48
C ALA A 325 22.37 -28.73 7.71
N LYS A 326 21.07 -28.93 7.53
CA LYS A 326 20.18 -29.56 8.50
C LYS A 326 20.14 -31.06 8.33
N ALA A 327 19.69 -31.76 9.39
CA ALA A 327 19.50 -33.21 9.37
C ALA A 327 18.50 -33.70 8.31
N ASN A 328 17.48 -32.88 7.98
CA ASN A 328 16.52 -33.18 6.91
C ASN A 328 17.07 -32.89 5.49
N GLY A 329 18.33 -32.46 5.41
CA GLY A 329 19.01 -32.11 4.18
C GLY A 329 18.87 -30.64 3.78
N ASP A 330 17.94 -29.86 4.32
CA ASP A 330 17.77 -28.43 3.99
C ASP A 330 18.95 -27.57 4.45
N TRP A 331 19.03 -26.33 3.98
CA TRP A 331 20.05 -25.38 4.42
C TRP A 331 19.46 -24.34 5.35
N THR A 332 20.27 -23.86 6.28
CA THR A 332 19.92 -22.79 7.20
C THR A 332 21.08 -21.83 7.35
N VAL A 333 20.74 -20.55 7.50
CA VAL A 333 21.69 -19.53 7.93
C VAL A 333 21.44 -19.27 9.40
N THR A 334 22.48 -19.41 10.21
CA THR A 334 22.43 -19.17 11.65
C THR A 334 23.25 -17.93 11.99
N PHE A 335 22.73 -17.10 12.90
CA PHE A 335 23.39 -15.89 13.37
C PHE A 335 22.93 -15.54 14.80
N THR A 336 23.69 -14.70 15.49
CA THR A 336 23.38 -14.26 16.85
C THR A 336 22.99 -12.79 16.89
N THR A 337 22.05 -12.44 17.75
CA THR A 337 21.60 -11.05 17.96
C THR A 337 21.22 -10.82 19.42
N ASN A 338 21.03 -9.58 19.83
CA ASN A 338 20.49 -9.19 21.13
C ASN A 338 19.19 -8.39 21.02
N HIS A 339 18.56 -8.39 19.85
CA HIS A 339 17.29 -7.70 19.57
C HIS A 339 16.46 -8.50 18.55
N LEU A 340 15.17 -8.18 18.45
CA LEU A 340 14.23 -8.83 17.54
C LEU A 340 13.56 -7.82 16.61
N SER A 341 13.25 -8.27 15.40
CA SER A 341 12.58 -7.50 14.35
C SER A 341 12.16 -8.46 13.21
N TYR A 342 11.89 -7.93 12.02
CA TYR A 342 12.12 -8.66 10.79
C TYR A 342 13.61 -8.83 10.54
N TRP A 343 13.94 -10.00 10.00
CA TRP A 343 15.28 -10.39 9.61
C TRP A 343 15.22 -10.98 8.21
N ASN A 344 16.12 -10.55 7.34
CA ASN A 344 16.23 -11.05 5.98
C ASN A 344 17.64 -11.61 5.71
N LEU A 345 17.69 -12.60 4.82
CA LEU A 345 18.91 -13.14 4.25
C LEU A 345 19.03 -12.58 2.84
N ASP A 346 19.67 -11.42 2.66
CA ASP A 346 19.65 -10.75 1.37
C ASP A 346 21.04 -10.31 0.90
N TYR A 347 21.33 -10.54 -0.37
CA TYR A 347 22.38 -9.77 -1.04
C TYR A 347 21.80 -8.42 -1.42
N TYR A 348 22.40 -7.32 -0.95
CA TYR A 348 22.13 -5.99 -1.47
C TYR A 348 23.05 -5.73 -2.66
N TYR A 349 22.47 -5.79 -3.86
CA TYR A 349 23.21 -5.92 -5.11
C TYR A 349 23.03 -4.71 -6.02
N ASN A 350 23.96 -4.54 -6.97
CA ASN A 350 23.95 -3.40 -7.88
C ASN A 350 22.76 -3.46 -8.86
N THR A 351 22.33 -2.29 -9.32
CA THR A 351 21.09 -2.17 -10.08
C THR A 351 21.27 -1.47 -11.43
N CYS A 352 20.22 -1.52 -12.25
CA CYS A 352 20.04 -0.72 -13.44
C CYS A 352 18.65 -0.05 -13.41
N THR A 353 18.48 0.98 -14.22
CA THR A 353 17.14 1.44 -14.62
C THR A 353 16.71 0.61 -15.82
N ALA A 354 15.70 -0.23 -15.63
CA ALA A 354 15.19 -1.15 -16.63
C ALA A 354 13.95 -0.59 -17.33
N THR A 355 13.61 -1.15 -18.49
CA THR A 355 12.39 -0.83 -19.24
C THR A 355 11.60 -2.09 -19.54
N LEU A 356 10.33 -2.09 -19.13
CA LEU A 356 9.37 -3.14 -19.44
C LEU A 356 8.31 -2.58 -20.39
N ASN A 357 8.20 -3.16 -21.59
CA ASN A 357 7.14 -2.82 -22.52
C ASN A 357 5.95 -3.77 -22.36
N LEU A 358 4.78 -3.21 -22.13
CA LEU A 358 3.51 -3.90 -22.14
C LEU A 358 2.95 -3.77 -23.57
N ASN A 359 3.11 -4.83 -24.37
CA ASN A 359 2.69 -4.87 -25.77
C ASN A 359 1.17 -5.02 -25.88
N ARG A 360 0.46 -3.97 -25.43
CA ARG A 360 -0.99 -3.80 -25.54
C ARG A 360 -1.33 -3.04 -26.83
N THR A 361 -2.57 -3.17 -27.30
CA THR A 361 -3.03 -2.40 -28.48
C THR A 361 -3.12 -0.92 -28.15
N ALA A 362 -3.02 -0.04 -29.15
CA ALA A 362 -3.06 1.42 -28.93
C ALA A 362 -4.37 1.92 -28.29
N GLN A 363 -5.46 1.14 -28.43
CA GLN A 363 -6.77 1.43 -27.86
C GLN A 363 -6.97 0.84 -26.46
N ASP A 364 -6.10 -0.06 -26.01
CA ASP A 364 -6.19 -0.66 -24.68
C ASP A 364 -5.61 0.29 -23.63
N ASN A 365 -6.51 1.06 -23.02
CA ASN A 365 -6.19 1.94 -21.91
C ASN A 365 -6.62 1.37 -20.56
N ARG A 366 -6.89 0.06 -20.43
CA ARG A 366 -7.27 -0.55 -19.14
C ARG A 366 -6.21 -0.30 -18.06
N PRO A 367 -6.62 -0.08 -16.79
CA PRO A 367 -5.71 -0.19 -15.68
C PRO A 367 -5.26 -1.65 -15.57
N LEU A 368 -3.94 -1.89 -15.65
CA LEU A 368 -3.34 -3.21 -15.45
C LEU A 368 -2.51 -3.24 -14.19
N ASN A 369 -2.52 -4.38 -13.51
CA ASN A 369 -1.57 -4.67 -12.44
C ASN A 369 -0.48 -5.58 -13.01
N PHE A 370 0.75 -5.48 -12.55
CA PHE A 370 1.76 -6.48 -12.92
C PHE A 370 2.71 -6.78 -11.78
N GLU A 371 3.11 -8.05 -11.72
CA GLU A 371 4.06 -8.61 -10.76
C GLU A 371 5.35 -8.98 -11.50
N ILE A 372 6.49 -8.62 -10.95
CA ILE A 372 7.82 -9.01 -11.38
C ILE A 372 8.38 -9.94 -10.31
N ILE A 373 8.69 -11.19 -10.67
CA ILE A 373 9.17 -12.22 -9.76
C ILE A 373 10.51 -12.76 -10.27
N GLY A 374 11.57 -12.65 -9.46
CA GLY A 374 12.91 -13.16 -9.75
C GLY A 374 12.94 -14.66 -10.02
N GLU A 375 13.85 -15.09 -10.89
CA GLU A 375 14.07 -16.50 -11.18
C GLU A 375 14.52 -17.30 -9.94
N ASN A 376 14.39 -18.62 -10.01
CA ASN A 376 14.84 -19.53 -8.97
C ASN A 376 16.31 -19.28 -8.60
N GLY A 377 16.54 -19.09 -7.31
CA GLY A 377 17.84 -18.79 -6.73
C GLY A 377 18.23 -17.31 -6.67
N LEU A 378 17.53 -16.43 -7.38
CA LEU A 378 17.79 -14.98 -7.46
C LEU A 378 16.49 -14.20 -7.24
N ARG A 379 15.87 -14.35 -6.06
CA ARG A 379 14.52 -13.87 -5.80
C ARG A 379 14.49 -12.37 -5.55
N PHE A 380 13.67 -11.71 -6.35
CA PHE A 380 13.36 -10.28 -6.30
C PHE A 380 11.86 -10.13 -6.53
N PHE A 381 11.22 -9.15 -5.91
CA PHE A 381 9.80 -8.90 -6.12
C PHE A 381 9.48 -7.42 -6.27
N ARG A 382 8.64 -7.11 -7.26
CA ARG A 382 7.98 -5.80 -7.42
C ARG A 382 6.56 -6.05 -7.91
N SER A 383 5.64 -5.21 -7.48
CA SER A 383 4.30 -5.12 -8.06
C SER A 383 3.96 -3.67 -8.36
N TYR A 384 3.21 -3.47 -9.43
CA TYR A 384 2.68 -2.17 -9.83
C TYR A 384 1.18 -2.30 -10.04
N SER A 385 0.46 -1.23 -9.69
CA SER A 385 -1.00 -1.19 -9.78
C SER A 385 -1.50 -0.06 -10.67
N ALA A 386 -2.67 -0.22 -11.26
CA ALA A 386 -3.35 0.79 -12.08
C ALA A 386 -2.50 1.36 -13.24
N VAL A 387 -1.69 0.51 -13.87
CA VAL A 387 -0.74 0.86 -14.93
C VAL A 387 -1.43 0.98 -16.28
N ARG A 388 -1.33 2.16 -16.88
CA ARG A 388 -1.93 2.46 -18.19
C ARG A 388 -0.91 2.64 -19.31
N ASP A 389 0.31 3.07 -18.99
CA ASP A 389 1.32 3.31 -20.01
C ASP A 389 1.84 2.00 -20.59
N SER A 390 2.09 1.99 -21.89
CA SER A 390 2.63 0.82 -22.60
C SER A 390 4.10 0.56 -22.29
N SER A 391 4.81 1.50 -21.67
CA SER A 391 6.22 1.35 -21.27
C SER A 391 6.40 1.77 -19.82
N GLN A 392 7.07 0.94 -19.04
CA GLN A 392 7.28 1.12 -17.61
C GLN A 392 8.77 1.21 -17.32
N THR A 393 9.17 2.29 -16.66
CA THR A 393 10.53 2.46 -16.14
C THR A 393 10.62 1.78 -14.77
N ILE A 394 11.49 0.78 -14.66
CA ILE A 394 11.70 0.02 -13.43
C ILE A 394 13.04 0.46 -12.83
N PHE A 395 12.98 1.34 -11.84
CA PHE A 395 14.18 1.80 -11.14
C PHE A 395 14.70 0.74 -10.17
N ASN A 396 16.01 0.77 -9.94
CA ASN A 396 16.72 -0.13 -9.04
C ASN A 396 16.41 -1.62 -9.31
N TYR A 397 16.33 -2.01 -10.59
CA TYR A 397 16.21 -3.42 -10.96
C TYR A 397 17.58 -4.11 -10.80
N PRO A 398 17.67 -5.27 -10.12
CA PRO A 398 18.96 -5.91 -9.87
C PRO A 398 19.62 -6.44 -11.15
N ARG A 399 20.89 -6.08 -11.37
CA ARG A 399 21.67 -6.56 -12.53
C ARG A 399 21.92 -8.07 -12.43
N ASN A 400 22.23 -8.69 -13.58
CA ASN A 400 22.56 -10.12 -13.69
C ASN A 400 21.45 -11.05 -13.17
N THR A 401 20.20 -10.57 -13.13
CA THR A 401 19.03 -11.35 -12.75
C THR A 401 18.05 -11.43 -13.90
N LYS A 402 17.27 -12.51 -13.91
CA LYS A 402 16.11 -12.65 -14.78
C LYS A 402 14.85 -12.77 -13.94
N VAL A 403 13.74 -12.38 -14.53
CA VAL A 403 12.44 -12.34 -13.87
C VAL A 403 11.36 -12.92 -14.77
N ASN A 404 10.33 -13.49 -14.15
CA ASN A 404 9.04 -13.69 -14.80
C ASN A 404 8.18 -12.47 -14.53
N VAL A 405 7.42 -12.03 -15.54
CA VAL A 405 6.45 -10.94 -15.41
C VAL A 405 5.06 -11.49 -15.68
N LYS A 406 4.12 -11.16 -14.78
CA LYS A 406 2.71 -11.51 -14.89
C LYS A 406 1.87 -10.24 -14.88
N VAL A 407 0.98 -10.07 -15.86
CA VAL A 407 0.13 -8.90 -16.05
C VAL A 407 -1.32 -9.30 -15.86
N LEU A 408 -2.04 -8.56 -15.03
CA LEU A 408 -3.43 -8.80 -14.65
C LEU A 408 -4.33 -7.62 -15.03
N SER A 409 -5.56 -7.93 -15.41
CA SER A 409 -6.68 -7.00 -15.46
C SER A 409 -7.75 -7.48 -14.47
N GLY A 410 -7.96 -6.70 -13.40
CA GLY A 410 -8.59 -7.23 -12.19
C GLY A 410 -7.85 -8.49 -11.72
N ASN A 411 -8.59 -9.59 -11.56
CA ASN A 411 -8.04 -10.90 -11.16
C ASN A 411 -7.63 -11.80 -12.33
N THR A 412 -7.77 -11.36 -13.59
CA THR A 412 -7.51 -12.19 -14.77
C THR A 412 -6.12 -11.94 -15.31
N VAL A 413 -5.35 -13.01 -15.55
CA VAL A 413 -4.05 -12.92 -16.24
C VAL A 413 -4.28 -12.61 -17.72
N VAL A 414 -3.75 -11.49 -18.19
CA VAL A 414 -3.89 -11.01 -19.57
C VAL A 414 -2.55 -10.98 -20.33
N GLY A 415 -1.45 -11.24 -19.65
CA GLY A 415 -0.13 -11.32 -20.27
C GLY A 415 0.90 -11.91 -19.31
N GLU A 416 1.84 -12.68 -19.83
CA GLU A 416 2.95 -13.21 -19.05
C GLU A 416 4.18 -13.47 -19.93
N THR A 417 5.36 -13.47 -19.32
CA THR A 417 6.59 -13.94 -19.98
C THR A 417 6.59 -15.45 -20.07
N THR A 418 6.94 -16.00 -21.23
CA THR A 418 7.03 -17.47 -21.42
C THR A 418 8.29 -18.09 -20.81
N ALA A 419 9.30 -17.28 -20.49
CA ALA A 419 10.53 -17.67 -19.81
C ALA A 419 11.11 -16.46 -19.06
N PRO A 420 12.00 -16.65 -18.07
CA PRO A 420 12.64 -15.54 -17.37
C PRO A 420 13.41 -14.61 -18.33
N VAL A 421 13.16 -13.30 -18.20
CA VAL A 421 13.75 -12.23 -19.02
C VAL A 421 14.66 -11.33 -18.19
N ASP A 422 15.68 -10.74 -18.81
CA ASP A 422 16.51 -9.69 -18.20
C ASP A 422 15.93 -8.31 -18.55
N LEU A 423 15.39 -7.60 -17.56
CA LEU A 423 14.80 -6.27 -17.79
C LEU A 423 15.86 -5.17 -18.03
N CYS A 424 17.12 -5.35 -17.61
CA CYS A 424 18.20 -4.41 -17.95
C CYS A 424 18.51 -4.41 -19.45
N ALA A 425 18.27 -5.53 -20.14
CA ALA A 425 18.41 -5.65 -21.59
C ALA A 425 17.16 -5.14 -22.34
N GLY A 426 16.13 -4.73 -21.61
CA GLY A 426 14.81 -4.43 -22.15
C GLY A 426 14.00 -5.71 -22.42
N ALA A 427 12.74 -5.70 -22.01
CA ALA A 427 11.83 -6.83 -22.24
C ALA A 427 10.45 -6.35 -22.70
N SER A 428 9.67 -7.28 -23.23
CA SER A 428 8.28 -7.01 -23.60
C SER A 428 7.38 -8.18 -23.21
N VAL A 429 6.17 -7.85 -22.77
CA VAL A 429 5.14 -8.83 -22.42
C VAL A 429 3.94 -8.62 -23.34
N PRO A 430 3.52 -9.64 -24.11
CA PRO A 430 2.28 -9.54 -24.89
C PRO A 430 1.09 -9.40 -23.94
N VAL A 431 0.23 -8.41 -24.20
CA VAL A 431 -1.00 -8.18 -23.44
C VAL A 431 -2.18 -8.44 -24.35
N ALA A 432 -3.04 -9.39 -23.96
CA ALA A 432 -4.27 -9.70 -24.67
C ALA A 432 -5.21 -8.49 -24.65
N ALA A 433 -5.80 -8.17 -25.81
CA ALA A 433 -6.78 -7.10 -25.94
C ALA A 433 -8.00 -7.32 -25.02
N PRO A 434 -8.69 -6.24 -24.58
CA PRO A 434 -9.89 -6.39 -23.78
C PRO A 434 -10.96 -7.20 -24.50
N SER A 435 -11.58 -8.14 -23.78
CA SER A 435 -12.69 -8.94 -24.28
C SER A 435 -14.00 -8.16 -24.32
N ASN A 436 -14.12 -7.11 -23.49
CA ASN A 436 -15.27 -6.22 -23.39
C ASN A 436 -14.93 -4.83 -23.94
N VAL A 437 -15.95 -4.08 -24.37
CA VAL A 437 -15.78 -2.65 -24.67
C VAL A 437 -15.30 -1.94 -23.40
N VAL A 438 -14.33 -1.05 -23.54
CA VAL A 438 -13.86 -0.19 -22.44
C VAL A 438 -14.41 1.21 -22.56
N SER A 439 -14.79 1.82 -21.45
CA SER A 439 -15.32 3.20 -21.37
C SER A 439 -14.73 3.94 -20.16
N GLY A 440 -15.30 5.10 -19.80
CA GLY A 440 -14.83 5.89 -18.67
C GLY A 440 -15.94 6.40 -17.76
N ILE A 441 -15.56 6.77 -16.54
CA ILE A 441 -16.41 7.44 -15.58
C ILE A 441 -15.71 8.76 -15.23
N THR A 442 -16.40 9.87 -15.45
CA THR A 442 -15.98 11.19 -14.98
C THR A 442 -16.82 11.57 -13.78
N VAL A 443 -16.17 11.94 -12.69
CA VAL A 443 -16.83 12.39 -11.45
C VAL A 443 -16.53 13.87 -11.28
N ASN A 444 -17.55 14.72 -11.21
CA ASN A 444 -17.40 16.14 -10.88
C ASN A 444 -17.83 16.38 -9.44
N VAL A 445 -17.04 17.15 -8.69
CA VAL A 445 -17.31 17.39 -7.27
C VAL A 445 -17.52 18.88 -7.01
N THR A 446 -18.62 19.17 -6.33
CA THR A 446 -19.06 20.53 -6.04
C THR A 446 -19.54 20.67 -4.60
N GLU A 447 -19.48 21.88 -4.07
CA GLU A 447 -20.13 22.26 -2.81
C GLU A 447 -21.13 23.39 -3.08
N SER A 448 -22.22 23.44 -2.31
CA SER A 448 -23.26 24.45 -2.43
C SER A 448 -23.78 24.86 -1.05
N CYS A 449 -24.52 25.97 -0.99
CA CYS A 449 -25.35 26.26 0.18
C CYS A 449 -26.42 25.15 0.35
N PRO A 450 -27.05 25.02 1.53
CA PRO A 450 -28.11 24.02 1.76
C PRO A 450 -29.28 24.12 0.77
N SER A 451 -29.57 25.33 0.26
CA SER A 451 -30.59 25.53 -0.77
C SER A 451 -30.20 25.05 -2.18
N GLY A 452 -28.94 24.66 -2.40
CA GLY A 452 -28.36 24.38 -3.71
C GLY A 452 -27.80 25.60 -4.44
N SER A 453 -27.97 26.81 -3.89
CA SER A 453 -27.40 28.04 -4.43
C SER A 453 -25.87 28.10 -4.27
N ASN A 454 -25.21 29.00 -5.01
CA ASN A 454 -23.76 29.25 -4.93
C ASN A 454 -22.89 27.99 -5.13
N LYS A 455 -23.35 27.07 -5.98
CA LYS A 455 -22.62 25.86 -6.34
C LYS A 455 -21.26 26.21 -6.94
N ARG A 456 -20.19 25.61 -6.41
CA ARG A 456 -18.83 25.78 -6.90
C ARG A 456 -18.04 24.47 -6.87
N PRO A 457 -17.02 24.29 -7.73
CA PRO A 457 -16.11 23.15 -7.64
C PRO A 457 -15.39 23.09 -6.30
N VAL A 458 -15.16 21.90 -5.78
CA VAL A 458 -14.40 21.67 -4.55
C VAL A 458 -13.48 20.46 -4.70
N PRO A 459 -12.21 20.53 -4.28
CA PRO A 459 -11.33 19.37 -4.30
C PRO A 459 -11.84 18.25 -3.40
N ALA A 460 -11.69 17.02 -3.86
CA ALA A 460 -12.10 15.80 -3.15
C ALA A 460 -11.13 14.65 -3.43
N TYR A 461 -11.15 13.65 -2.54
CA TYR A 461 -10.56 12.34 -2.78
C TYR A 461 -11.63 11.46 -3.42
N ILE A 462 -11.33 10.91 -4.58
CA ILE A 462 -12.29 10.17 -5.42
C ILE A 462 -11.71 8.78 -5.62
N ASP A 463 -12.27 7.80 -4.91
CA ASP A 463 -11.90 6.40 -5.00
C ASP A 463 -12.93 5.67 -5.85
N LEU A 464 -12.44 4.97 -6.88
CA LEU A 464 -13.24 4.08 -7.71
C LEU A 464 -12.66 2.68 -7.60
N VAL A 465 -13.33 1.84 -6.82
CA VAL A 465 -12.83 0.51 -6.46
C VAL A 465 -13.72 -0.54 -7.04
N ARG A 466 -13.13 -1.54 -7.69
CA ARG A 466 -13.90 -2.61 -8.30
C ARG A 466 -14.63 -3.37 -7.19
N SER A 467 -15.90 -3.72 -7.39
CA SER A 467 -16.72 -4.30 -6.30
C SER A 467 -16.25 -5.67 -5.80
N ASP A 468 -15.34 -6.33 -6.54
CA ASP A 468 -14.63 -7.54 -6.14
C ASP A 468 -13.28 -7.27 -5.46
N TRP A 469 -12.97 -6.00 -5.17
CA TRP A 469 -11.72 -5.53 -4.57
C TRP A 469 -10.45 -5.94 -5.33
N SER A 470 -10.54 -6.18 -6.65
CA SER A 470 -9.39 -6.56 -7.47
C SER A 470 -8.60 -5.37 -8.03
N ASP A 471 -9.19 -4.18 -8.00
CA ASP A 471 -8.59 -2.96 -8.54
C ASP A 471 -9.05 -1.73 -7.76
N TRP A 472 -8.11 -0.80 -7.54
CA TRP A 472 -8.31 0.42 -6.79
C TRP A 472 -7.78 1.59 -7.59
N LEU A 473 -8.67 2.47 -8.02
CA LEU A 473 -8.33 3.68 -8.75
C LEU A 473 -8.60 4.89 -7.88
N PHE A 474 -7.69 5.86 -7.93
CA PHE A 474 -7.75 7.04 -7.08
C PHE A 474 -7.46 8.30 -7.90
N GLU A 475 -8.27 9.33 -7.68
CA GLU A 475 -8.03 10.68 -8.17
C GLU A 475 -8.23 11.74 -7.08
N TYR A 476 -7.38 12.77 -7.09
CA TYR A 476 -7.55 13.97 -6.26
C TYR A 476 -7.79 15.20 -7.13
N GLY A 477 -8.85 15.94 -6.82
CA GLY A 477 -9.14 17.23 -7.46
C GLY A 477 -10.61 17.58 -7.44
N THR A 478 -10.99 18.61 -8.21
CA THR A 478 -12.40 18.99 -8.41
C THR A 478 -13.16 18.06 -9.36
N SER A 479 -12.43 17.21 -10.08
CA SER A 479 -12.98 16.14 -10.91
C SER A 479 -12.02 14.94 -10.96
N GLY A 480 -12.56 13.74 -11.08
CA GLY A 480 -11.81 12.50 -11.30
C GLY A 480 -12.17 11.89 -12.65
N ASN A 481 -11.19 11.47 -13.44
CA ASN A 481 -11.41 10.88 -14.76
C ASN A 481 -10.84 9.46 -14.82
N PHE A 482 -11.71 8.48 -14.67
CA PHE A 482 -11.37 7.07 -14.76
C PHE A 482 -11.67 6.58 -16.16
N THR A 483 -10.67 6.05 -16.86
CA THR A 483 -10.84 5.52 -18.23
C THR A 483 -10.54 4.03 -18.28
N GLY A 484 -10.77 3.39 -19.42
CA GLY A 484 -10.40 1.99 -19.64
C GLY A 484 -11.12 0.99 -18.74
N LEU A 485 -12.34 1.34 -18.30
CA LEU A 485 -13.14 0.47 -17.44
C LEU A 485 -13.94 -0.49 -18.33
N GLU A 486 -13.89 -1.78 -18.04
CA GLU A 486 -14.58 -2.80 -18.85
C GLU A 486 -16.10 -2.73 -18.64
N GLN A 487 -16.87 -2.66 -19.73
CA GLN A 487 -18.33 -2.64 -19.71
C GLN A 487 -18.89 -3.79 -18.87
N GLY A 488 -19.90 -3.48 -18.04
CA GLY A 488 -20.54 -4.44 -17.15
C GLY A 488 -19.83 -4.66 -15.82
N SER A 489 -18.59 -4.17 -15.67
CA SER A 489 -17.91 -4.18 -14.36
C SER A 489 -18.64 -3.28 -13.37
N GLN A 490 -18.67 -3.70 -12.10
CA GLN A 490 -19.23 -2.92 -11.00
C GLN A 490 -18.10 -2.28 -10.18
N TYR A 491 -18.30 -1.02 -9.82
CA TYR A 491 -17.40 -0.25 -8.99
C TYR A 491 -18.14 0.42 -7.84
N ASN A 492 -17.55 0.42 -6.66
CA ASN A 492 -17.92 1.30 -5.57
C ASN A 492 -17.18 2.63 -5.78
N LEU A 493 -17.95 3.70 -5.96
CA LEU A 493 -17.43 5.07 -5.93
C LEU A 493 -17.55 5.59 -4.51
N TRP A 494 -16.44 6.03 -3.94
CA TRP A 494 -16.40 6.87 -2.75
C TRP A 494 -15.84 8.23 -3.11
N VAL A 495 -16.58 9.28 -2.78
CA VAL A 495 -16.11 10.66 -2.90
C VAL A 495 -16.06 11.21 -1.51
N TYR A 496 -14.92 11.77 -1.13
CA TYR A 496 -14.73 12.30 0.21
C TYR A 496 -14.42 13.80 0.19
N ASN A 497 -15.09 14.52 1.08
CA ASN A 497 -14.95 15.95 1.23
C ASN A 497 -13.67 16.29 2.00
N THR A 498 -12.79 17.06 1.36
CA THR A 498 -11.51 17.52 1.93
C THR A 498 -11.65 18.39 3.20
N ARG A 499 -12.83 18.96 3.46
CA ARG A 499 -13.07 19.85 4.61
C ARG A 499 -13.27 19.10 5.92
N ASN A 500 -14.03 18.02 5.87
CA ASN A 500 -14.62 17.40 7.06
C ASN A 500 -14.61 15.87 6.99
N TRP A 501 -13.97 15.28 5.98
CA TRP A 501 -13.91 13.85 5.71
C TRP A 501 -15.28 13.15 5.55
N SER A 502 -16.39 13.90 5.47
CA SER A 502 -17.68 13.30 5.11
C SER A 502 -17.62 12.77 3.68
N PHE A 503 -18.30 11.66 3.41
CA PHE A 503 -18.26 11.01 2.11
C PHE A 503 -19.64 10.70 1.56
N GLN A 504 -19.72 10.62 0.23
CA GLN A 504 -20.83 10.04 -0.49
C GLN A 504 -20.34 8.79 -1.21
N SER A 505 -21.19 7.77 -1.27
CA SER A 505 -20.86 6.55 -1.99
C SER A 505 -22.01 6.04 -2.84
N GLN A 506 -21.67 5.36 -3.94
CA GLN A 506 -22.64 4.67 -4.78
C GLN A 506 -21.99 3.55 -5.59
N VAL A 507 -22.76 2.51 -5.88
CA VAL A 507 -22.34 1.44 -6.80
C VAL A 507 -22.67 1.87 -8.23
N ILE A 508 -21.69 1.77 -9.12
CA ILE A 508 -21.81 2.12 -10.54
C ILE A 508 -21.56 0.87 -11.37
N THR A 509 -22.39 0.66 -12.38
CA THR A 509 -22.13 -0.34 -13.43
C THR A 509 -21.65 0.37 -14.69
N VAL A 510 -20.47 -0.02 -15.17
CA VAL A 510 -19.81 0.61 -16.33
C VAL A 510 -20.64 0.38 -17.60
N GLY A 511 -21.05 1.48 -18.24
CA GLY A 511 -21.79 1.46 -19.50
C GLY A 511 -20.90 1.22 -20.73
N ALA A 512 -21.52 1.01 -21.89
CA ALA A 512 -20.80 0.92 -23.17
C ALA A 512 -20.19 2.26 -23.63
N THR A 513 -20.70 3.37 -23.11
CA THR A 513 -20.21 4.73 -23.36
C THR A 513 -19.82 5.38 -22.04
N SER A 514 -18.92 6.36 -22.09
CA SER A 514 -18.49 7.07 -20.87
C SER A 514 -19.65 7.75 -20.16
N GLN A 515 -19.60 7.72 -18.83
CA GLN A 515 -20.62 8.26 -17.93
C GLN A 515 -20.07 9.45 -17.14
N THR A 516 -20.93 10.42 -16.86
CA THR A 516 -20.62 11.54 -15.95
C THR A 516 -21.48 11.43 -14.71
N ILE A 517 -20.84 11.64 -13.55
CA ILE A 517 -21.45 11.59 -12.23
C ILE A 517 -21.15 12.90 -11.53
N ASP A 518 -22.20 13.62 -11.13
CA ASP A 518 -22.06 14.87 -10.40
C ASP A 518 -22.36 14.64 -8.92
N ILE A 519 -21.36 14.90 -8.07
CA ILE A 519 -21.48 14.85 -6.61
C ILE A 519 -21.51 16.27 -6.07
N ASN A 520 -22.54 16.58 -5.27
CA ASN A 520 -22.69 17.88 -4.62
C ASN A 520 -22.76 17.73 -3.10
N TYR A 521 -21.95 18.50 -2.38
CA TYR A 521 -22.00 18.66 -0.94
C TYR A 521 -22.75 19.94 -0.56
N PRO A 522 -24.02 19.89 -0.11
CA PRO A 522 -24.80 21.06 0.25
C PRO A 522 -24.47 21.56 1.67
N ASN A 523 -23.17 21.68 1.99
CA ASN A 523 -22.67 21.93 3.34
C ASN A 523 -21.92 23.26 3.51
N LEU A 524 -21.98 24.17 2.52
CA LEU A 524 -21.45 25.52 2.69
C LEU A 524 -22.20 26.25 3.79
N GLN A 525 -21.47 26.89 4.71
CA GLN A 525 -22.08 27.87 5.60
C GLN A 525 -22.42 29.10 4.77
N CYS A 526 -23.69 29.49 4.78
CA CYS A 526 -24.20 30.61 4.00
C CYS A 526 -25.07 31.52 4.86
N GLU A 527 -24.93 32.82 4.66
CA GLU A 527 -25.77 33.85 5.28
C GLU A 527 -26.80 34.37 4.28
N SER A 528 -28.00 34.71 4.75
CA SER A 528 -29.03 35.34 3.92
C SER A 528 -28.79 36.85 3.88
N VAL A 529 -28.52 37.38 2.68
CA VAL A 529 -28.35 38.81 2.44
C VAL A 529 -29.57 39.34 1.69
N VAL A 530 -30.22 40.36 2.22
CA VAL A 530 -31.32 41.06 1.54
C VAL A 530 -30.73 42.08 0.59
N ILE A 531 -30.90 41.89 -0.71
CA ILE A 531 -30.52 42.87 -1.72
C ILE A 531 -31.76 43.70 -2.07
N THR A 532 -31.73 44.99 -1.75
CA THR A 532 -32.69 45.98 -2.27
C THR A 532 -32.17 46.52 -3.59
N GLY A 533 -32.84 46.20 -4.69
CA GLY A 533 -32.55 46.84 -5.98
C GLY A 533 -32.80 48.35 -5.90
N ALA A 534 -31.80 49.15 -6.27
CA ALA A 534 -32.04 50.54 -6.64
C ALA A 534 -32.63 50.51 -8.06
N SER A 535 -33.87 50.96 -8.22
CA SER A 535 -34.42 51.31 -9.52
C SER A 535 -33.50 52.37 -10.15
N GLY A 536 -32.91 52.06 -11.29
CA GLY A 536 -32.11 53.01 -12.04
C GLY A 536 -32.94 54.25 -12.34
N ALA A 537 -32.51 55.40 -11.82
CA ALA A 537 -32.99 56.69 -12.30
C ALA A 537 -32.35 56.90 -13.67
N SER A 538 -33.10 56.62 -14.73
CA SER A 538 -32.90 57.30 -16.01
C SER A 538 -33.23 58.78 -15.81
N ASN A 539 -32.23 59.64 -15.91
CA ASN A 539 -32.35 60.98 -16.46
C ASN A 539 -31.06 61.31 -17.20
#